data_AF-A0A1I1MRD7-F1
#
_entry.id   AF-A0A1I1MRD7-F1
#
_cell.length_a   1.000
_cell.length_b   1.000
_cell.length_c   1.000
_cell.angle_alpha   90.00
_cell.angle_beta   90.00
_cell.angle_gamma   90.00
#
_symmetry.space_group_name_H-M   'P 1'
#
loop_
_entity.id
_entity.type
_entity.pdbx_description
1 polymer ?
#
loop_
_entity_poly.entity_id
_entity_poly.type
_entity_poly.pdbx_seq_one_letter_code
_entity_poly.pdbx_strand_id
1 'polypeptide(L)'
;MSPSTRTATNSDAPAPTSLQADDVARQATVRAALALLLAPFRLVRAALPFVWVLLLAASLALNVAVLTVTSVYTLASSALSAVGIGTVASRTAATEAALRAERDVARRTAATATRRAERDAARAAQRKATARIGRETARGVTRRVQRATARNITSVTGEAIPVLGVAIIAGALAMEVNDACDTARDMAGLEAALAAEGDPEAARESAMDAFDCVAMIREKLPDYEDIPSRQDVWATMRDAPAQAWEAARAAGIEASQVDRSAAAGGVSGYVWSLFDGLDALLSDAPPDAE
;
A
#
# COMPACT_ATOMS: atom_id res chain seq x y z
N MET A 1 -96.43 -58.00 -66.77
CA MET A 1 -96.09 -58.42 -68.14
C MET A 1 -95.69 -57.16 -68.91
N SER A 2 -94.53 -57.18 -69.55
CA SER A 2 -94.07 -56.23 -70.56
C SER A 2 -95.18 -55.82 -71.54
N PRO A 3 -95.11 -54.63 -72.18
CA PRO A 3 -95.65 -54.49 -73.51
C PRO A 3 -94.53 -54.56 -74.54
N SER A 4 -94.81 -55.42 -75.50
CA SER A 4 -94.19 -55.53 -76.80
C SER A 4 -94.06 -54.19 -77.53
N THR A 5 -93.05 -54.15 -78.40
CA THR A 5 -92.81 -53.26 -79.56
C THR A 5 -93.99 -52.43 -80.09
N ARG A 6 -93.72 -51.15 -80.38
CA ARG A 6 -94.18 -50.50 -81.62
C ARG A 6 -93.19 -49.44 -82.09
N THR A 7 -92.44 -49.78 -83.12
CA THR A 7 -91.66 -48.91 -84.01
C THR A 7 -92.61 -47.92 -84.69
N ALA A 8 -92.37 -46.62 -84.51
CA ALA A 8 -92.96 -45.56 -85.32
C ALA A 8 -91.83 -44.66 -85.83
N THR A 9 -91.42 -44.90 -87.07
CA THR A 9 -90.61 -44.00 -87.88
C THR A 9 -91.44 -42.76 -88.20
N ASN A 10 -91.10 -41.62 -87.61
CA ASN A 10 -91.65 -40.32 -87.98
C ASN A 10 -90.49 -39.47 -88.51
N SER A 11 -90.27 -39.56 -89.82
CA SER A 11 -89.53 -38.57 -90.61
C SER A 11 -90.40 -37.34 -90.70
N ASP A 12 -90.03 -36.28 -90.00
CA ASP A 12 -90.25 -34.87 -90.37
C ASP A 12 -89.72 -33.99 -89.23
N ALA A 13 -88.41 -33.76 -89.21
CA ALA A 13 -87.80 -32.73 -88.37
C ALA A 13 -87.67 -31.46 -89.21
N PRO A 14 -88.39 -30.36 -88.88
CA PRO A 14 -88.27 -29.10 -89.60
C PRO A 14 -86.87 -28.51 -89.39
N ALA A 15 -86.28 -28.02 -90.48
CA ALA A 15 -84.96 -27.38 -90.47
C ALA A 15 -84.94 -26.19 -89.48
N PRO A 16 -83.90 -26.07 -88.63
CA PRO A 16 -83.80 -25.00 -87.66
C PRO A 16 -83.73 -23.66 -88.39
N THR A 17 -84.68 -22.78 -88.08
CA THR A 17 -84.70 -21.41 -88.59
C THR A 17 -83.50 -20.64 -88.00
N SER A 18 -82.80 -19.91 -88.87
CA SER A 18 -81.54 -19.20 -88.57
C SER A 18 -81.58 -18.20 -87.42
N LEU A 19 -82.78 -17.80 -86.96
CA LEU A 19 -82.99 -16.90 -85.82
C LEU A 19 -82.68 -17.53 -84.46
N GLN A 20 -82.74 -18.87 -84.33
CA GLN A 20 -82.55 -19.53 -83.03
C GLN A 20 -81.07 -19.74 -82.66
N ALA A 21 -80.16 -19.65 -83.64
CA ALA A 21 -78.72 -19.76 -83.42
C ALA A 21 -78.11 -18.50 -82.80
N ASP A 22 -78.63 -17.32 -83.16
CA ASP A 22 -78.10 -16.03 -82.69
C ASP A 22 -78.41 -15.75 -81.21
N ASP A 23 -79.58 -16.19 -80.72
CA ASP A 23 -79.94 -16.03 -79.31
C ASP A 23 -79.10 -16.92 -78.38
N VAL A 24 -78.73 -18.12 -78.85
CA VAL A 24 -77.84 -19.02 -78.08
C VAL A 24 -76.42 -18.43 -78.00
N ALA A 25 -75.93 -17.82 -79.09
CA ALA A 25 -74.64 -17.14 -79.10
C ALA A 25 -74.62 -15.92 -78.17
N ARG A 26 -75.68 -15.10 -78.17
CA ARG A 26 -75.80 -13.94 -77.27
C ARG A 26 -75.94 -14.33 -75.80
N GLN A 27 -76.69 -15.40 -75.49
CA GLN A 27 -76.76 -15.91 -74.12
C GLN A 27 -75.42 -16.47 -73.64
N ALA A 28 -74.62 -17.08 -74.53
CA ALA A 28 -73.29 -17.56 -74.20
C ALA A 28 -72.31 -16.41 -73.89
N THR A 29 -72.32 -15.32 -74.67
CA THR A 29 -71.42 -14.17 -74.44
C THR A 29 -71.77 -13.40 -73.17
N VAL A 30 -73.05 -13.19 -72.88
CA VAL A 30 -73.49 -12.51 -71.64
C VAL A 30 -73.10 -13.33 -70.41
N ARG A 31 -73.25 -14.66 -70.46
CA ARG A 31 -72.82 -15.55 -69.36
C ARG A 31 -71.30 -15.54 -69.17
N ALA A 32 -70.54 -15.54 -70.25
CA ALA A 32 -69.08 -15.46 -70.19
C ALA A 32 -68.60 -14.11 -69.61
N ALA A 33 -69.18 -12.99 -70.04
CA ALA A 33 -68.85 -11.66 -69.53
C ALA A 33 -69.19 -11.52 -68.04
N LEU A 34 -70.37 -12.00 -67.62
CA LEU A 34 -70.77 -11.99 -66.20
C LEU A 34 -69.86 -12.89 -65.35
N ALA A 35 -69.48 -14.06 -65.86
CA ALA A 35 -68.54 -14.95 -65.17
C ALA A 35 -67.16 -14.30 -64.99
N LEU A 36 -66.68 -13.54 -65.99
CA LEU A 36 -65.39 -12.85 -65.95
C LEU A 36 -65.40 -11.66 -64.97
N LEU A 37 -66.52 -10.93 -64.88
CA LEU A 37 -66.71 -9.85 -63.91
C LEU A 37 -66.84 -10.36 -62.46
N LEU A 38 -67.42 -11.55 -62.25
CA LEU A 38 -67.59 -12.14 -60.91
C LEU A 38 -66.39 -13.00 -60.45
N ALA A 39 -65.48 -13.36 -61.36
CA ALA A 39 -64.27 -14.11 -61.07
C ALA A 39 -63.41 -13.52 -59.92
N PRO A 40 -63.06 -12.22 -59.88
CA PRO A 40 -62.26 -11.65 -58.79
C PRO A 40 -62.98 -11.73 -57.44
N PHE A 41 -64.31 -11.55 -57.43
CA PHE A 41 -65.10 -11.61 -56.21
C PHE A 41 -65.16 -13.02 -55.62
N ARG A 42 -65.22 -14.04 -56.50
CA ARG A 42 -65.13 -15.45 -56.10
C ARG A 42 -63.73 -15.79 -55.58
N LEU A 43 -62.68 -15.24 -56.19
CA LEU A 43 -61.30 -15.46 -55.77
C LEU A 43 -61.03 -14.87 -54.37
N VAL A 44 -61.47 -13.63 -54.13
CA VAL A 44 -61.36 -12.97 -52.81
C VAL A 44 -62.14 -13.73 -51.74
N ARG A 45 -63.38 -14.15 -52.05
CA ARG A 45 -64.21 -14.89 -51.10
C ARG A 45 -63.64 -16.29 -50.81
N ALA A 46 -62.99 -16.93 -51.77
CA ALA A 46 -62.29 -18.20 -51.59
C ALA A 46 -60.98 -18.06 -50.80
N ALA A 47 -60.29 -16.92 -50.91
CA ALA A 47 -59.04 -16.65 -50.19
C ALA A 47 -59.26 -16.25 -48.71
N LEU A 48 -60.40 -15.65 -48.39
CA LEU A 48 -60.73 -15.20 -47.03
C LEU A 48 -60.57 -16.28 -45.93
N PRO A 49 -61.09 -17.51 -46.07
CA PRO A 49 -60.90 -18.55 -45.05
C PRO A 49 -59.43 -18.94 -44.88
N PHE A 50 -58.63 -18.93 -45.96
CA PHE A 50 -57.20 -19.21 -45.89
C PHE A 50 -56.45 -18.14 -45.08
N VAL A 51 -56.79 -16.87 -45.27
CA VAL A 51 -56.21 -15.76 -44.48
C VAL A 51 -56.52 -15.93 -42.99
N TRP A 52 -57.76 -16.28 -42.64
CA TRP A 52 -58.14 -16.54 -41.25
C TRP A 52 -57.39 -17.71 -40.64
N VAL A 53 -57.22 -18.82 -41.38
CA VAL A 53 -56.43 -19.97 -40.93
C VAL A 53 -54.96 -19.59 -40.73
N LEU A 54 -54.38 -18.80 -41.64
CA LEU A 54 -53.00 -18.33 -41.53
C LEU A 54 -52.81 -17.43 -40.29
N LEU A 55 -53.75 -16.51 -40.02
CA LEU A 55 -53.73 -15.66 -38.82
C LEU A 55 -53.86 -16.48 -37.53
N LEU A 56 -54.75 -17.47 -37.50
CA LEU A 56 -54.92 -18.37 -36.36
C LEU A 56 -53.67 -19.21 -36.11
N ALA A 57 -53.10 -19.79 -37.17
CA ALA A 57 -51.86 -20.57 -37.10
C ALA A 57 -50.68 -19.70 -36.62
N ALA A 58 -50.56 -18.47 -37.12
CA ALA A 58 -49.53 -17.53 -36.68
C ALA A 58 -49.71 -17.13 -35.20
N SER A 59 -50.94 -16.86 -34.74
CA SER A 59 -51.24 -16.58 -33.33
C SER A 59 -50.90 -17.77 -32.42
N LEU A 60 -51.25 -18.99 -32.83
CA LEU A 60 -50.94 -20.20 -32.07
C LEU A 60 -49.43 -20.46 -32.03
N ALA A 61 -48.75 -20.36 -33.17
CA ALA A 61 -47.31 -20.52 -33.27
C ALA A 61 -46.57 -19.49 -32.41
N LEU A 62 -47.05 -18.24 -32.38
CA LEU A 62 -46.49 -17.20 -31.52
C LEU A 62 -46.66 -17.52 -30.02
N ASN A 63 -47.84 -18.01 -29.61
CA ASN A 63 -48.06 -18.45 -28.23
C ASN A 63 -47.12 -19.60 -27.82
N VAL A 64 -46.96 -20.60 -28.69
CA VAL A 64 -46.04 -21.73 -28.45
C VAL A 64 -44.58 -21.25 -28.42
N ALA A 65 -44.19 -20.35 -29.31
CA ALA A 65 -42.85 -19.78 -29.36
C ALA A 65 -42.50 -18.96 -28.10
N VAL A 66 -43.45 -18.18 -27.59
CA VAL A 66 -43.27 -17.41 -26.34
C VAL A 66 -43.08 -18.33 -25.11
N LEU A 67 -43.71 -19.51 -25.12
CA LEU A 67 -43.59 -20.50 -24.03
C LEU A 67 -42.32 -21.35 -24.12
N THR A 68 -41.81 -21.60 -25.32
CA THR A 68 -40.69 -22.55 -25.53
C THR A 68 -39.34 -21.87 -25.69
N VAL A 69 -39.30 -20.58 -26.08
CA VAL A 69 -38.06 -19.90 -26.45
C VAL A 69 -37.90 -18.60 -25.65
N THR A 70 -37.03 -18.63 -24.64
CA THR A 70 -36.72 -17.50 -23.75
C THR A 70 -36.26 -16.24 -24.51
N SER A 71 -35.61 -16.41 -25.67
CA SER A 71 -35.13 -15.31 -26.51
C SER A 71 -36.25 -14.57 -27.28
N VAL A 72 -37.37 -15.22 -27.60
CA VAL A 72 -38.55 -14.57 -28.23
C VAL A 72 -39.26 -13.69 -27.20
N TYR A 73 -39.33 -14.14 -25.95
CA TYR A 73 -39.85 -13.35 -24.83
C TYR A 73 -39.04 -12.06 -24.60
N THR A 74 -37.71 -12.11 -24.71
CA THR A 74 -36.86 -10.92 -24.58
C THR A 74 -37.08 -9.91 -25.72
N LEU A 75 -37.28 -10.37 -26.97
CA LEU A 75 -37.55 -9.50 -28.12
C LEU A 75 -38.94 -8.87 -28.04
N ALA A 76 -39.98 -9.65 -27.69
CA ALA A 76 -41.32 -9.12 -27.50
C ALA A 76 -41.37 -8.10 -26.35
N SER A 77 -40.70 -8.40 -25.22
CA SER A 77 -40.60 -7.48 -24.09
C SER A 77 -39.83 -6.20 -24.45
N SER A 78 -38.82 -6.27 -25.33
CA SER A 78 -38.08 -5.09 -25.82
C SER A 78 -38.94 -4.19 -26.73
N ALA A 79 -39.79 -4.79 -27.58
CA ALA A 79 -40.72 -4.05 -28.43
C ALA A 79 -41.85 -3.40 -27.62
N LEU A 80 -42.36 -4.09 -26.59
CA LEU A 80 -43.40 -3.56 -25.68
C LEU A 80 -42.88 -2.44 -24.76
N SER A 81 -41.63 -2.53 -24.31
CA SER A 81 -41.00 -1.48 -23.49
C SER A 81 -40.69 -0.21 -24.30
N ALA A 82 -40.43 -0.31 -25.60
CA ALA A 82 -40.32 0.85 -26.50
C ALA A 82 -41.63 1.65 -26.62
N VAL A 83 -42.78 1.03 -26.31
CA VAL A 83 -44.11 1.68 -26.29
C VAL A 83 -44.48 2.17 -24.87
N GLY A 84 -43.59 2.04 -23.89
CA GLY A 84 -43.77 2.57 -22.53
C GLY A 84 -44.61 1.68 -21.59
N ILE A 85 -45.02 0.49 -22.03
CA ILE A 85 -45.76 -0.46 -21.19
C ILE A 85 -44.75 -1.28 -20.38
N GLY A 86 -44.32 -0.73 -19.24
CA GLY A 86 -43.40 -1.41 -18.32
C GLY A 86 -44.05 -2.64 -17.69
N THR A 87 -43.60 -3.83 -18.08
CA THR A 87 -44.07 -5.10 -17.51
C THR A 87 -43.50 -5.32 -16.11
N VAL A 88 -44.18 -6.10 -15.27
CA VAL A 88 -43.71 -6.40 -13.90
C VAL A 88 -42.33 -7.07 -13.93
N ALA A 89 -42.06 -7.91 -14.93
CA ALA A 89 -40.77 -8.56 -15.14
C ALA A 89 -39.62 -7.57 -15.42
N SER A 90 -39.87 -6.49 -16.16
CA SER A 90 -38.84 -5.47 -16.40
C SER A 90 -38.55 -4.66 -15.13
N ARG A 91 -39.57 -4.42 -14.28
CA ARG A 91 -39.38 -3.76 -12.99
C ARG A 91 -38.59 -4.62 -12.01
N THR A 92 -38.89 -5.91 -11.89
CA THR A 92 -38.12 -6.80 -11.01
C THR A 92 -36.69 -6.94 -11.46
N ALA A 93 -36.44 -7.09 -12.77
CA ALA A 93 -35.09 -7.12 -13.32
C ALA A 93 -34.31 -5.81 -13.04
N ALA A 94 -34.96 -4.66 -13.18
CA ALA A 94 -34.36 -3.36 -12.86
C ALA A 94 -34.04 -3.22 -11.37
N THR A 95 -34.94 -3.65 -10.47
CA THR A 95 -34.72 -3.63 -9.03
C THR A 95 -33.58 -4.56 -8.62
N GLU A 96 -33.50 -5.77 -9.18
CA GLU A 96 -32.38 -6.67 -8.93
C GLU A 96 -31.05 -6.09 -9.43
N ALA A 97 -31.04 -5.47 -10.61
CA ALA A 97 -29.85 -4.81 -11.13
C ALA A 97 -29.40 -3.65 -10.22
N ALA A 98 -30.35 -2.85 -9.72
CA ALA A 98 -30.07 -1.78 -8.77
C ALA A 98 -29.49 -2.32 -7.45
N LEU A 99 -30.09 -3.38 -6.89
CA LEU A 99 -29.60 -4.02 -5.66
C LEU A 99 -28.21 -4.66 -5.84
N ARG A 100 -27.92 -5.24 -7.02
CA ARG A 100 -26.59 -5.76 -7.35
C ARG A 100 -25.56 -4.63 -7.41
N ALA A 101 -25.90 -3.53 -8.09
CA ALA A 101 -25.04 -2.35 -8.18
C ALA A 101 -24.75 -1.75 -6.78
N GLU A 102 -25.77 -1.67 -5.92
CA GLU A 102 -25.62 -1.18 -4.55
C GLU A 102 -24.70 -2.10 -3.71
N ARG A 103 -24.86 -3.43 -3.83
CA ARG A 103 -23.98 -4.40 -3.17
C ARG A 103 -22.53 -4.30 -3.66
N ASP A 104 -22.32 -4.04 -4.95
CA ASP A 104 -20.98 -3.87 -5.50
C ASP A 104 -20.32 -2.58 -4.99
N VAL A 105 -21.08 -1.49 -4.86
CA VAL A 105 -20.61 -0.26 -4.20
C VAL A 105 -20.25 -0.55 -2.75
N ALA A 106 -21.13 -1.23 -1.99
CA ALA A 106 -20.89 -1.59 -0.60
C ALA A 106 -19.66 -2.50 -0.42
N ARG A 107 -19.41 -3.43 -1.35
CA ARG A 107 -18.20 -4.27 -1.35
C ARG A 107 -16.94 -3.46 -1.61
N ARG A 108 -16.98 -2.50 -2.54
CA ARG A 108 -15.84 -1.61 -2.83
C ARG A 108 -15.54 -0.68 -1.65
N THR A 109 -16.56 -0.12 -1.01
CA THR A 109 -16.37 0.72 0.18
C THR A 109 -15.82 -0.10 1.35
N ALA A 110 -16.31 -1.32 1.57
CA ALA A 110 -15.75 -2.22 2.58
C ALA A 110 -14.27 -2.56 2.30
N ALA A 111 -13.94 -2.92 1.05
CA ALA A 111 -12.56 -3.25 0.66
C ALA A 111 -11.60 -2.05 0.76
N THR A 112 -12.09 -0.81 0.56
CA THR A 112 -11.27 0.39 0.77
C THR A 112 -11.11 0.73 2.24
N ALA A 113 -12.14 0.48 3.06
CA ALA A 113 -12.06 0.65 4.51
C ALA A 113 -11.05 -0.33 5.14
N THR A 114 -11.04 -1.59 4.72
CA THR A 114 -10.05 -2.57 5.21
C THR A 114 -8.62 -2.17 4.85
N ARG A 115 -8.37 -1.77 3.60
CA ARG A 115 -7.04 -1.28 3.18
C ARG A 115 -6.58 -0.05 3.96
N ARG A 116 -7.50 0.86 4.33
CA ARG A 116 -7.18 2.01 5.19
C ARG A 116 -6.83 1.55 6.59
N ALA A 117 -7.63 0.66 7.18
CA ALA A 117 -7.37 0.09 8.50
C ALA A 117 -6.02 -0.63 8.58
N GLU A 118 -5.66 -1.41 7.55
CA GLU A 118 -4.35 -2.08 7.47
C GLU A 118 -3.20 -1.07 7.41
N ARG A 119 -3.34 0.00 6.62
CA ARG A 119 -2.33 1.07 6.54
C ARG A 119 -2.19 1.82 7.86
N ASP A 120 -3.29 2.11 8.53
CA ASP A 120 -3.28 2.80 9.81
C ASP A 120 -2.69 1.91 10.92
N ALA A 121 -2.98 0.60 10.90
CA ALA A 121 -2.36 -0.37 11.78
C ALA A 121 -0.84 -0.48 11.54
N ALA A 122 -0.39 -0.53 10.28
CA ALA A 122 1.03 -0.53 9.93
C ALA A 122 1.74 0.74 10.41
N ARG A 123 1.14 1.92 10.21
CA ARG A 123 1.66 3.20 10.71
C ARG A 123 1.72 3.25 12.24
N ALA A 124 0.71 2.72 12.93
CA ALA A 124 0.70 2.65 14.38
C ALA A 124 1.80 1.72 14.92
N ALA A 125 2.02 0.57 14.25
CA ALA A 125 3.10 -0.34 14.57
C ALA A 125 4.48 0.32 14.38
N GLN A 126 4.69 1.00 13.25
CA GLN A 126 5.92 1.76 12.97
C GLN A 126 6.18 2.83 14.04
N ARG A 127 5.18 3.65 14.37
CA ARG A 127 5.30 4.67 15.44
C ARG A 127 5.67 4.06 16.79
N LYS A 128 5.14 2.89 17.12
CA LYS A 128 5.45 2.17 18.37
C LYS A 128 6.90 1.66 18.37
N ALA A 129 7.39 1.14 17.23
CA ALA A 129 8.77 0.72 17.06
C ALA A 129 9.73 1.91 17.24
N THR A 130 9.49 3.00 16.52
CA THR A 130 10.28 4.24 16.65
C THR A 130 10.26 4.80 18.09
N ALA A 131 9.10 4.82 18.75
CA ALA A 131 8.98 5.27 20.14
C ALA A 131 9.69 4.33 21.14
N ARG A 132 9.83 3.03 20.81
CA ARG A 132 10.63 2.10 21.60
C ARG A 132 12.12 2.41 21.44
N ILE A 133 12.59 2.55 20.20
CA ILE A 133 13.97 2.91 19.88
C ILE A 133 14.36 4.20 20.60
N GLY A 134 13.57 5.27 20.45
CA GLY A 134 13.83 6.55 21.11
C GLY A 134 13.91 6.45 22.65
N ARG A 135 13.08 5.62 23.28
CA ARG A 135 13.14 5.38 24.73
C ARG A 135 14.39 4.61 25.15
N GLU A 136 14.85 3.65 24.35
CA GLU A 136 16.09 2.92 24.61
C GLU A 136 17.30 3.83 24.48
N THR A 137 17.37 4.61 23.40
CA THR A 137 18.41 5.63 23.19
C THR A 137 18.45 6.63 24.34
N ALA A 138 17.29 7.20 24.72
CA ALA A 138 17.22 8.15 25.83
C ALA A 138 17.70 7.54 27.16
N ARG A 139 17.39 6.28 27.44
CA ARG A 139 17.88 5.57 28.64
C ARG A 139 19.38 5.32 28.58
N GLY A 140 19.91 4.96 27.42
CA GLY A 140 21.34 4.76 27.19
C GLY A 140 22.12 6.04 27.50
N VAL A 141 21.74 7.15 26.86
CA VAL A 141 22.30 8.49 27.10
C VAL A 141 22.17 8.88 28.57
N THR A 142 20.99 8.75 29.19
CA THR A 142 20.79 9.08 30.60
C THR A 142 21.76 8.33 31.53
N ARG A 143 21.93 7.01 31.31
CA ARG A 143 22.85 6.19 32.11
C ARG A 143 24.31 6.57 31.91
N ARG A 144 24.71 7.00 30.71
CA ARG A 144 26.07 7.51 30.43
C ARG A 144 26.30 8.84 31.13
N VAL A 145 25.38 9.79 30.99
CA VAL A 145 25.44 11.10 31.65
C VAL A 145 25.53 10.94 33.17
N GLN A 146 24.70 10.08 33.78
CA GLN A 146 24.77 9.82 35.22
C GLN A 146 26.14 9.27 35.66
N ARG A 147 26.72 8.35 34.89
CA ARG A 147 28.05 7.80 35.17
C ARG A 147 29.15 8.85 35.02
N ALA A 148 29.09 9.67 33.97
CA ALA A 148 30.02 10.78 33.75
C ALA A 148 29.93 11.82 34.88
N THR A 149 28.72 12.23 35.28
CA THR A 149 28.51 13.16 36.41
C THR A 149 29.05 12.61 37.72
N ALA A 150 28.81 11.32 38.02
CA ALA A 150 29.34 10.70 39.23
C ALA A 150 30.88 10.73 39.26
N ARG A 151 31.53 10.44 38.12
CA ARG A 151 32.99 10.48 37.99
C ARG A 151 33.56 11.88 38.15
N ASN A 152 32.95 12.88 37.53
CA ASN A 152 33.38 14.28 37.65
C ASN A 152 33.23 14.82 39.08
N ILE A 153 32.22 14.38 39.84
CA ILE A 153 32.11 14.74 41.25
C ILE A 153 33.25 14.12 42.07
N THR A 154 33.66 12.89 41.74
CA THR A 154 34.75 12.20 42.46
C THR A 154 36.16 12.63 42.04
N SER A 155 36.35 13.15 40.82
CA SER A 155 37.68 13.57 40.33
C SER A 155 38.17 14.85 41.00
N VAL A 156 37.27 15.73 41.42
CA VAL A 156 37.58 16.99 42.12
C VAL A 156 38.46 16.77 43.35
N THR A 157 38.34 15.63 44.03
CA THR A 157 39.17 15.32 45.20
C THR A 157 40.57 14.80 44.84
N GLY A 158 40.74 14.20 43.66
CA GLY A 158 42.02 13.70 43.14
C GLY A 158 42.87 14.76 42.43
N GLU A 159 42.24 15.83 41.94
CA GLU A 159 42.91 16.95 41.25
C GLU A 159 43.84 17.76 42.15
N ALA A 160 43.69 17.65 43.47
CA ALA A 160 44.55 18.35 44.43
C ALA A 160 45.97 17.76 44.56
N ILE A 161 46.24 16.58 43.99
CA ILE A 161 47.54 15.91 44.07
C ILE A 161 48.37 16.25 42.82
N PRO A 162 49.51 16.96 42.95
CA PRO A 162 50.37 17.30 41.82
C PRO A 162 50.82 16.03 41.07
N VAL A 163 50.80 16.05 39.74
CA VAL A 163 51.11 14.93 38.82
C VAL A 163 50.02 13.85 38.74
N LEU A 164 49.52 13.34 39.86
CA LEU A 164 48.44 12.32 39.85
C LEU A 164 47.13 12.89 39.28
N GLY A 165 46.82 14.16 39.60
CA GLY A 165 45.64 14.83 39.05
C GLY A 165 45.64 14.90 37.52
N VAL A 166 46.80 15.08 36.88
CA VAL A 166 46.89 15.16 35.41
C VAL A 166 46.59 13.82 34.75
N ALA A 167 47.11 12.72 35.31
CA ALA A 167 46.80 11.38 34.82
C ALA A 167 45.30 11.05 35.00
N ILE A 168 44.70 11.46 36.13
CA ILE A 168 43.26 11.31 36.38
C ILE A 168 42.44 12.12 35.36
N ILE A 169 42.80 13.37 35.10
CA ILE A 169 42.12 14.23 34.12
C ILE A 169 42.22 13.64 32.71
N ALA A 170 43.42 13.21 32.29
CA ALA A 170 43.61 12.62 30.97
C ALA A 170 42.80 11.31 30.80
N GLY A 171 42.79 10.47 31.84
CA GLY A 171 41.98 9.25 31.87
C GLY A 171 40.47 9.53 31.84
N ALA A 172 40.02 10.53 32.61
CA ALA A 172 38.63 10.98 32.60
C ALA A 172 38.23 11.49 31.21
N LEU A 173 39.05 12.34 30.59
CA LEU A 173 38.78 12.91 29.27
C LEU A 173 38.75 11.83 28.17
N ALA A 174 39.67 10.86 28.20
CA ALA A 174 39.64 9.73 27.27
C ALA A 174 38.32 8.93 27.38
N MET A 175 37.83 8.75 28.61
CA MET A 175 36.58 8.07 28.86
C MET A 175 35.36 8.90 28.45
N GLU A 176 35.40 10.23 28.63
CA GLU A 176 34.38 11.16 28.15
C GLU A 176 34.29 11.18 26.63
N VAL A 177 35.43 11.16 25.93
CA VAL A 177 35.46 11.06 24.45
C VAL A 177 34.81 9.75 24.00
N ASN A 178 35.11 8.63 24.66
CA ASN A 178 34.47 7.35 24.33
C ASN A 178 32.95 7.37 24.56
N ASP A 179 32.49 7.91 25.71
CA ASP A 179 31.06 8.05 26.01
C ASP A 179 30.35 9.00 25.03
N ALA A 180 31.04 10.05 24.55
CA ALA A 180 30.56 10.96 23.52
C ALA A 180 30.45 10.27 22.15
N CYS A 181 31.45 9.48 21.75
CA CYS A 181 31.41 8.66 20.54
C CYS A 181 30.21 7.72 20.54
N ASP A 182 30.00 7.00 21.64
CA ASP A 182 28.86 6.10 21.77
C ASP A 182 27.52 6.85 21.69
N THR A 183 27.44 8.04 22.27
CA THR A 183 26.25 8.89 22.22
C THR A 183 25.97 9.36 20.81
N ALA A 184 27.01 9.76 20.06
CA ALA A 184 26.89 10.17 18.67
C ALA A 184 26.46 8.98 17.78
N ARG A 185 27.03 7.79 18.01
CA ARG A 185 26.62 6.53 17.35
C ARG A 185 25.14 6.23 17.58
N ASP A 186 24.69 6.36 18.82
CA ASP A 186 23.29 6.19 19.21
C ASP A 186 22.35 7.19 18.54
N MET A 187 22.77 8.45 18.38
CA MET A 187 22.00 9.48 17.67
C MET A 187 21.92 9.21 16.17
N ALA A 188 23.03 8.81 15.55
CA ALA A 188 23.05 8.40 14.13
C ALA A 188 22.11 7.21 13.88
N GLY A 189 22.15 6.21 14.77
CA GLY A 189 21.21 5.10 14.73
C GLY A 189 19.74 5.52 14.88
N LEU A 190 19.45 6.48 15.78
CA LEU A 190 18.09 7.01 15.95
C LEU A 190 17.61 7.78 14.73
N GLU A 191 18.47 8.60 14.11
CA GLU A 191 18.15 9.35 12.89
C GLU A 191 17.82 8.40 11.73
N ALA A 192 18.62 7.35 11.53
CA ALA A 192 18.36 6.33 10.53
C ALA A 192 17.05 5.57 10.79
N ALA A 193 16.77 5.23 12.05
CA ALA A 193 15.51 4.59 12.44
C ALA A 193 14.28 5.47 12.14
N LEU A 194 14.42 6.80 12.31
CA LEU A 194 13.35 7.77 12.04
C LEU A 194 13.13 7.97 10.53
N ALA A 195 14.20 7.87 9.73
CA ALA A 195 14.15 7.99 8.28
C ALA A 195 13.65 6.72 7.56
N ALA A 196 13.65 5.56 8.24
CA ALA A 196 13.29 4.28 7.64
C ALA A 196 11.79 4.15 7.33
N GLU A 197 11.45 3.84 6.08
CA GLU A 197 10.07 3.56 5.65
C GLU A 197 9.62 2.11 5.92
N GLY A 198 10.57 1.22 6.21
CA GLY A 198 10.33 -0.22 6.39
C GLY A 198 10.71 -0.70 7.79
N ASP A 199 11.94 -1.15 7.94
CA ASP A 199 12.48 -1.74 9.16
C ASP A 199 13.37 -0.72 9.92
N PRO A 200 12.83 -0.01 10.92
CA PRO A 200 13.59 0.99 11.65
C PRO A 200 14.68 0.38 12.55
N GLU A 201 14.53 -0.88 12.96
CA GLU A 201 15.56 -1.59 13.73
C GLU A 201 16.77 -1.94 12.87
N ALA A 202 16.58 -2.49 11.66
CA ALA A 202 17.69 -2.79 10.75
C ALA A 202 18.40 -1.51 10.25
N ALA A 203 17.64 -0.43 10.01
CA ALA A 203 18.20 0.87 9.65
C ALA A 203 19.05 1.46 10.79
N ARG A 204 18.59 1.33 12.04
CA ARG A 204 19.37 1.72 13.22
C ARG A 204 20.67 0.96 13.31
N GLU A 205 20.60 -0.37 13.23
CA GLU A 205 21.76 -1.26 13.40
C GLU A 205 22.83 -0.96 12.34
N SER A 206 22.44 -0.91 11.07
CA SER A 206 23.36 -0.56 9.98
C SER A 206 24.00 0.82 10.13
N ALA A 207 23.24 1.83 10.57
CA ALA A 207 23.78 3.17 10.82
C ALA A 207 24.72 3.21 12.02
N MET A 208 24.41 2.46 13.09
CA MET A 208 25.31 2.31 14.23
C MET A 208 26.60 1.61 13.81
N ASP A 209 26.54 0.56 13.00
CA ASP A 209 27.72 -0.19 12.57
C ASP A 209 28.60 0.58 11.59
N ALA A 210 27.99 1.42 10.75
CA ALA A 210 28.71 2.31 9.84
C ALA A 210 29.31 3.54 10.54
N PHE A 211 28.95 3.81 11.80
CA PHE A 211 29.40 5.01 12.50
C PHE A 211 30.89 4.91 12.89
N ASP A 212 31.72 5.75 12.27
CA ASP A 212 33.15 5.89 12.60
C ASP A 212 33.38 7.19 13.39
N CYS A 213 33.60 7.05 14.70
CA CYS A 213 33.86 8.20 15.55
C CYS A 213 35.19 8.89 15.22
N VAL A 214 36.21 8.14 14.81
CA VAL A 214 37.53 8.70 14.51
C VAL A 214 37.46 9.56 13.25
N ALA A 215 36.75 9.09 12.22
CA ALA A 215 36.48 9.88 11.02
C ALA A 215 35.73 11.17 11.35
N MET A 216 34.68 11.10 12.19
CA MET A 216 33.93 12.28 12.63
C MET A 216 34.82 13.30 13.35
N ILE A 217 35.68 12.84 14.26
CA ILE A 217 36.61 13.72 15.00
C ILE A 217 37.61 14.37 14.02
N ARG A 218 38.18 13.60 13.08
CA ARG A 218 39.10 14.13 12.05
C ARG A 218 38.46 15.18 11.15
N GLU A 219 37.18 15.01 10.79
CA GLU A 219 36.47 16.00 9.98
C GLU A 219 36.30 17.34 10.72
N LYS A 220 36.06 17.30 12.04
CA LYS A 220 35.86 18.50 12.85
C LYS A 220 37.16 19.16 13.31
N LEU A 221 38.28 18.45 13.24
CA LEU A 221 39.63 18.93 13.54
C LEU A 221 40.49 18.85 12.27
N PRO A 222 40.30 19.78 11.31
CA PRO A 222 41.03 19.77 10.03
C PRO A 222 42.55 19.89 10.20
N ASP A 223 43.01 20.49 11.30
CA ASP A 223 44.43 20.64 11.65
C ASP A 223 44.93 19.47 12.52
N TYR A 224 44.50 18.23 12.22
CA TYR A 224 44.92 17.02 12.96
C TYR A 224 46.44 16.78 12.86
N GLU A 225 47.09 17.36 11.84
CA GLU A 225 48.55 17.31 11.66
C GLU A 225 49.32 18.05 12.77
N ASP A 226 48.69 19.02 13.44
CA ASP A 226 49.29 19.79 14.54
C ASP A 226 48.97 19.21 15.93
N ILE A 227 48.42 17.99 16.01
CA ILE A 227 48.20 17.37 17.31
C ILE A 227 49.57 17.03 17.93
N PRO A 228 49.91 17.63 19.08
CA PRO A 228 51.19 17.37 19.74
C PRO A 228 51.35 15.86 19.94
N SER A 229 52.55 15.35 19.69
CA SER A 229 52.81 13.93 19.89
C SER A 229 52.55 13.55 21.35
N ARG A 230 52.37 12.26 21.67
CA ARG A 230 52.23 11.83 23.08
C ARG A 230 53.36 12.36 23.96
N GLN A 231 54.56 12.52 23.38
CA GLN A 231 55.72 13.04 24.09
C GLN A 231 55.58 14.54 24.36
N ASP A 232 55.10 15.32 23.38
CA ASP A 232 54.87 16.76 23.52
C ASP A 232 53.73 17.04 24.52
N VAL A 233 52.65 16.26 24.46
CA VAL A 233 51.55 16.33 25.45
C VAL A 233 52.07 16.02 26.85
N TRP A 234 52.87 14.96 27.00
CA TRP A 234 53.44 14.58 28.29
C TRP A 234 54.45 15.59 28.82
N ALA A 235 55.29 16.17 27.94
CA ALA A 235 56.22 17.23 28.29
C ALA A 235 55.46 18.48 28.77
N THR A 236 54.47 18.92 27.99
CA THR A 236 53.59 20.05 28.35
C THR A 236 52.90 19.83 29.69
N MET A 237 52.35 18.63 29.91
CA MET A 237 51.71 18.25 31.17
C MET A 237 52.67 18.24 32.36
N ARG A 238 53.89 17.75 32.17
CA ARG A 238 54.93 17.71 33.21
C ARG A 238 55.40 19.11 33.59
N ASP A 239 55.48 20.01 32.62
CA ASP A 239 56.01 21.36 32.80
C ASP A 239 54.95 22.38 33.23
N ALA A 240 53.66 22.13 32.93
CA ALA A 240 52.55 23.01 33.25
C ALA A 240 52.47 23.45 34.73
N PRO A 241 52.70 22.59 35.74
CA PRO A 241 52.70 23.02 37.14
C PRO A 241 53.80 24.04 37.45
N ALA A 242 54.99 23.88 36.85
CA ALA A 242 56.10 24.81 37.03
C ALA A 242 55.78 26.16 36.37
N GLN A 243 55.24 26.13 35.14
CA GLN A 243 54.82 27.34 34.43
C GLN A 243 53.71 28.09 35.18
N ALA A 244 52.71 27.38 35.72
CA ALA A 244 51.64 27.98 36.52
C ALA A 244 52.19 28.63 37.80
N TRP A 245 53.16 27.99 38.45
CA TRP A 245 53.83 28.53 39.64
C TRP A 245 54.66 29.78 39.33
N GLU A 246 55.38 29.79 38.21
CA GLU A 246 56.12 30.96 37.75
C GLU A 246 55.19 32.12 37.38
N ALA A 247 54.08 31.84 36.70
CA ALA A 247 53.06 32.83 36.38
C ALA A 247 52.42 33.44 37.65
N ALA A 248 52.11 32.61 38.65
CA ALA A 248 51.59 33.08 39.94
C ALA A 248 52.59 33.99 40.66
N ARG A 249 53.87 33.59 40.69
CA ARG A 249 54.96 34.40 41.28
C ARG A 249 55.13 35.72 40.53
N ALA A 250 55.10 35.70 39.20
CA ALA A 250 55.20 36.90 38.36
C ALA A 250 54.01 37.86 38.58
N ALA A 251 52.83 37.33 38.91
CA ALA A 251 51.65 38.10 39.28
C ALA A 251 51.69 38.68 40.72
N GLY A 252 52.80 38.52 41.45
CA GLY A 252 52.96 39.03 42.81
C GLY A 252 52.26 38.18 43.89
N ILE A 253 51.84 36.96 43.56
CA ILE A 253 51.33 36.01 44.55
C ILE A 253 52.55 35.42 45.27
N GLU A 254 52.89 35.96 46.44
CA GLU A 254 53.86 35.34 47.34
C GLU A 254 53.29 34.03 47.86
N ALA A 255 53.66 32.92 47.23
CA ALA A 255 53.38 31.59 47.74
C ALA A 255 54.28 31.27 48.94
N SER A 256 54.21 32.11 49.98
CA SER A 256 54.86 31.83 51.25
C SER A 256 53.98 30.89 52.06
N GLN A 257 54.58 29.76 52.47
CA GLN A 257 54.08 28.77 53.44
C GLN A 257 53.13 27.65 52.98
N VAL A 258 53.25 27.14 51.75
CA VAL A 258 52.92 25.71 51.56
C VAL A 258 54.14 24.90 51.99
N ASP A 259 54.17 24.47 53.25
CA ASP A 259 55.20 23.58 53.78
C ASP A 259 55.17 22.23 53.06
N ARG A 260 56.03 22.06 52.06
CA ARG A 260 56.15 20.83 51.27
C ARG A 260 56.83 19.70 52.04
N SER A 261 57.47 19.99 53.19
CA SER A 261 58.25 19.00 53.94
C SER A 261 57.39 17.99 54.70
N ALA A 262 56.19 18.40 55.13
CA ALA A 262 55.20 17.50 55.73
C ALA A 262 54.46 16.61 54.71
N ALA A 263 54.26 17.10 53.48
CA ALA A 263 53.50 16.38 52.44
C ALA A 263 54.37 15.42 51.60
N ALA A 264 55.64 15.74 51.33
CA ALA A 264 56.49 14.96 50.44
C ALA A 264 56.98 13.62 51.03
N GLY A 265 57.11 13.52 52.36
CA GLY A 265 57.65 12.33 53.04
C GLY A 265 56.65 11.17 53.17
N GLY A 266 55.36 11.46 53.39
CA GLY A 266 54.31 10.43 53.53
C GLY A 266 53.61 10.06 52.23
N VAL A 267 53.50 11.01 51.29
CA VAL A 267 52.74 10.80 50.05
C VAL A 267 53.56 10.10 48.99
N SER A 268 54.88 10.31 48.91
CA SER A 268 55.69 9.69 47.85
C SER A 268 55.71 8.16 47.95
N GLY A 269 55.90 7.59 49.14
CA GLY A 269 55.90 6.13 49.33
C GLY A 269 54.56 5.46 49.04
N TYR A 270 53.45 6.12 49.37
CA TYR A 270 52.10 5.61 49.09
C TYR A 270 51.71 5.76 47.62
N VAL A 271 52.13 6.86 46.96
CA VAL A 271 51.88 7.07 45.53
C VAL A 271 52.70 6.10 44.69
N TRP A 272 53.97 5.85 45.02
CA TRP A 272 54.80 4.88 44.29
C TRP A 272 54.27 3.44 44.41
N SER A 273 53.80 3.00 45.59
CA SER A 273 53.20 1.67 45.73
C SER A 273 51.85 1.52 45.02
N LEU A 274 51.10 2.63 44.87
CA LEU A 274 49.84 2.67 44.12
C LEU A 274 50.11 2.66 42.60
N PHE A 275 51.19 3.29 42.13
CA PHE A 275 51.65 3.19 40.74
C PHE A 275 52.18 1.80 40.39
N ASP A 276 52.99 1.16 41.25
CA ASP A 276 53.44 -0.23 41.03
C ASP A 276 52.24 -1.20 40.96
N GLY A 277 51.21 -0.98 41.77
CA GLY A 277 49.97 -1.74 41.71
C GLY A 277 49.13 -1.47 40.45
N LEU A 278 49.16 -0.25 39.92
CA LEU A 278 48.43 0.12 38.70
C LEU A 278 49.13 -0.41 37.44
N ASP A 279 50.47 -0.39 37.41
CA ASP A 279 51.29 -0.96 36.34
C ASP A 279 51.08 -2.48 36.26
N ALA A 280 50.98 -3.17 37.40
CA ALA A 280 50.60 -4.58 37.46
C ALA A 280 49.16 -4.84 36.97
N LEU A 281 48.24 -3.88 37.09
CA LEU A 281 46.84 -4.00 36.66
C LEU A 281 46.64 -3.65 35.17
N LEU A 282 47.51 -2.81 34.62
CA LEU A 282 47.50 -2.38 33.22
C LEU A 282 48.39 -3.24 32.32
N SER A 283 49.37 -3.96 32.90
CA SER A 283 50.26 -4.89 32.18
C SER A 283 49.67 -6.29 31.96
N ASP A 284 48.50 -6.58 32.53
CA ASP A 284 47.69 -7.76 32.17
C ASP A 284 47.02 -7.52 30.80
N ALA A 285 47.85 -7.44 29.77
CA ALA A 285 47.42 -7.64 28.40
C ALA A 285 46.97 -9.11 28.28
N PRO A 286 45.79 -9.40 27.69
CA PRO A 286 45.34 -10.78 27.51
C PRO A 286 46.40 -11.53 26.70
N PRO A 287 46.78 -12.77 27.09
CA PRO A 287 47.67 -13.58 26.28
C PRO A 287 46.98 -13.84 24.95
N ASP A 288 47.58 -13.28 23.90
CA ASP A 288 47.61 -13.73 22.52
C ASP A 288 46.45 -14.66 22.14
N ALA A 289 45.39 -14.08 21.59
CA ALA A 289 44.43 -14.83 20.78
C ALA A 289 45.06 -15.11 19.41
N GLU A 290 45.72 -16.26 19.28
CA GLU A 290 45.90 -16.96 17.99
C GLU A 290 44.59 -17.64 17.55
#